data_AF-A0A5E8AV35-F1
#
_entry.id   AF-A0A5E8AV35-F1
#
_cell.length_a   1.000
_cell.length_b   1.000
_cell.length_c   1.000
_cell.angle_alpha   90.00
_cell.angle_beta   90.00
_cell.angle_gamma   90.00
#
_symmetry.space_group_name_H-M   'P 1'
#
loop_
_entity.id
_entity.type
_entity.pdbx_description
1 polymer ?
#
loop_
_entity_poly.entity_id
_entity_poly.type
_entity_poly.pdbx_seq_one_letter_code
_entity_poly.pdbx_strand_id
1 'polypeptide(L)'
;MSTSQTSKKKFDPIDSMIFQEGLRIQKLFFDLDLDLMLVVLNNKKVLKESISKFRLLKGATLEQLEQYKISRTGVHWPALDEDLSLRGFLKTAMLSSVHQENVVA
;
A
#
# COMPACT_ATOMS: atom_id res chain seq x y z
N MET A 1 -11.40 -31.18 28.73
CA MET A 1 -12.24 -30.18 28.05
C MET A 1 -12.44 -29.00 28.97
N SER A 2 -11.89 -27.83 28.64
CA SER A 2 -12.46 -26.53 29.02
C SER A 2 -11.75 -25.44 28.22
N THR A 3 -12.55 -24.50 27.75
CA THR A 3 -12.42 -23.78 26.48
C THR A 3 -11.45 -22.63 26.52
N SER A 4 -10.61 -22.55 25.49
CA SER A 4 -9.74 -21.41 25.18
C SER A 4 -10.52 -20.11 25.20
N GLN A 5 -10.13 -19.18 26.07
CA GLN A 5 -10.56 -17.79 25.99
C GLN A 5 -9.92 -17.18 24.74
N THR A 6 -10.62 -17.25 23.61
CA THR A 6 -10.23 -16.55 22.40
C THR A 6 -10.42 -15.06 22.63
N SER A 7 -9.36 -14.38 23.08
CA SER A 7 -9.37 -12.93 23.19
C SER A 7 -9.75 -12.35 21.82
N LYS A 8 -10.85 -11.61 21.77
CA LYS A 8 -11.24 -10.82 20.59
C LYS A 8 -10.07 -9.88 20.31
N LYS A 9 -9.16 -10.22 19.38
CA LYS A 9 -8.16 -9.28 18.86
C LYS A 9 -8.95 -8.07 18.37
N LYS A 10 -8.87 -6.95 19.09
CA LYS A 10 -9.34 -5.66 18.57
C LYS A 10 -8.51 -5.41 17.32
N PHE A 11 -9.15 -5.49 16.16
CA PHE A 11 -8.52 -5.12 14.91
C PHE A 11 -8.06 -3.66 15.02
N ASP A 12 -6.78 -3.43 14.73
CA ASP A 12 -6.25 -2.07 14.52
C ASP A 12 -7.08 -1.41 13.39
N PRO A 13 -7.42 -0.11 13.48
CA PRO A 13 -8.16 0.61 12.43
C PRO A 13 -7.78 0.26 10.98
N ILE A 14 -6.49 0.08 10.70
CA ILE A 14 -6.03 -0.30 9.34
C ILE A 14 -6.55 -1.68 8.93
N ASP A 15 -6.57 -2.65 9.84
CA ASP A 15 -7.09 -3.98 9.54
C ASP A 15 -8.60 -3.98 9.35
N SER A 16 -9.33 -3.17 10.12
CA SER A 16 -10.77 -3.02 9.92
C SER A 16 -11.06 -2.50 8.51
N MET A 17 -10.31 -1.50 8.04
CA MET A 17 -10.43 -0.99 6.67
C MET A 17 -10.15 -2.08 5.62
N ILE A 18 -9.05 -2.84 5.76
CA ILE A 18 -8.66 -3.84 4.76
C ILE A 18 -9.61 -5.05 4.75
N PHE A 19 -9.93 -5.60 5.93
CA PHE A 19 -10.60 -6.89 6.03
C PHE A 19 -12.12 -6.79 6.21
N GLN A 20 -12.61 -5.77 6.90
CA GLN A 20 -14.05 -5.58 7.15
C GLN A 20 -14.69 -4.68 6.10
N GLU A 21 -14.09 -3.53 5.81
CA GLU A 21 -14.59 -2.59 4.80
C GLU A 21 -14.20 -2.99 3.37
N GLY A 22 -13.31 -3.98 3.23
CA GLY A 22 -12.88 -4.49 1.92
C GLY A 22 -12.05 -3.49 1.12
N LEU A 23 -11.35 -2.57 1.80
CA LEU A 23 -10.42 -1.66 1.17
C LEU A 23 -9.31 -2.46 0.50
N ARG A 24 -9.09 -2.20 -0.79
CA ARG A 24 -8.10 -2.92 -1.60
C ARG A 24 -7.47 -2.01 -2.65
N ILE A 25 -6.29 -2.41 -3.09
CA ILE A 25 -5.64 -1.82 -4.27
C ILE A 25 -6.47 -2.20 -5.49
N GLN A 26 -6.77 -1.22 -6.34
CA GLN A 26 -7.52 -1.39 -7.57
C GLN A 26 -6.62 -1.31 -8.80
N LYS A 27 -5.65 -0.39 -8.80
CA LYS A 27 -4.71 -0.19 -9.92
C LYS A 27 -3.48 0.60 -9.45
N LEU A 28 -2.35 0.38 -10.10
CA LEU A 28 -1.17 1.23 -9.98
C LEU A 28 -0.89 1.96 -11.30
N PHE A 29 -0.35 3.17 -11.19
CA PHE A 29 0.25 3.93 -12.29
C PHE A 29 1.67 4.34 -11.90
N PHE A 30 2.56 4.40 -12.89
CA PHE A 30 3.96 4.73 -12.70
C PHE A 30 4.38 5.82 -13.67
N ASP A 31 5.22 6.72 -13.18
CA ASP A 31 5.94 7.70 -13.97
C ASP A 31 7.39 7.69 -13.48
N LEU A 32 8.29 7.16 -14.31
CA LEU A 32 9.70 6.95 -13.95
C LEU A 32 10.46 8.28 -13.88
N ASP A 33 10.13 9.23 -14.75
CA ASP A 33 10.80 10.53 -14.81
C ASP A 33 10.49 11.37 -13.56
N LEU A 34 9.26 11.26 -13.06
CA LEU A 34 8.83 11.91 -11.83
C LEU A 34 9.13 11.09 -10.55
N ASP A 35 9.72 9.90 -10.69
CA ASP A 35 9.89 8.94 -9.59
C ASP A 35 8.59 8.72 -8.81
N LEU A 36 7.47 8.52 -9.51
CA LEU A 36 6.12 8.56 -8.96
C LEU A 36 5.38 7.24 -9.18
N MET A 37 4.81 6.72 -8.09
CA MET A 37 3.84 5.64 -8.08
C MET A 37 2.51 6.14 -7.50
N LEU A 38 1.43 5.95 -8.25
CA LEU A 38 0.07 6.20 -7.80
C LEU A 38 -0.63 4.89 -7.49
N VAL A 39 -1.02 4.69 -6.22
CA VAL A 39 -1.78 3.52 -5.78
C VAL A 39 -3.25 3.91 -5.67
N VAL A 40 -4.05 3.46 -6.64
CA VAL A 40 -5.50 3.73 -6.69
C VAL A 40 -6.23 2.67 -5.90
N LEU A 41 -7.06 3.10 -4.95
CA LEU A 41 -7.87 2.22 -4.10
C LEU A 41 -9.30 2.07 -4.66
N ASN A 42 -9.99 1.00 -4.27
CA ASN A 42 -11.38 0.73 -4.72
C ASN A 42 -12.42 1.75 -4.23
N ASN A 43 -12.07 2.65 -3.31
CA ASN A 43 -12.90 3.76 -2.85
C ASN A 43 -12.55 5.10 -3.54
N LYS A 44 -11.86 5.06 -4.69
CA LYS A 44 -11.44 6.22 -5.50
C LYS A 44 -10.36 7.11 -4.87
N LYS A 45 -9.87 6.79 -3.66
CA LYS A 45 -8.70 7.47 -3.09
C LYS A 45 -7.44 7.03 -3.82
N VAL A 46 -6.48 7.94 -3.91
CA VAL A 46 -5.17 7.72 -4.53
C VAL A 46 -4.09 8.02 -3.51
N LEU A 47 -3.21 7.06 -3.28
CA LEU A 47 -1.99 7.25 -2.47
C LEU A 47 -0.83 7.54 -3.42
N LYS A 48 0.06 8.46 -3.01
CA LYS A 48 1.27 8.82 -3.77
C LYS A 48 2.48 8.28 -3.04
N GLU A 49 3.39 7.65 -3.78
CA GLU A 49 4.65 7.12 -3.28
C GLU A 49 5.76 7.38 -4.30
N SER A 50 7.01 7.42 -3.84
CA SER A 50 8.15 7.41 -4.74
C SER A 50 8.53 5.98 -5.12
N ILE A 51 8.85 5.72 -6.39
CA ILE A 51 9.28 4.39 -6.84
C ILE A 51 10.61 4.03 -6.16
N SER A 52 11.52 5.01 -6.09
CA SER A 52 12.87 4.87 -5.54
C SER A 52 12.92 4.55 -4.05
N LYS A 53 11.80 4.72 -3.32
CA LYS A 53 11.65 4.29 -1.93
C LYS A 53 11.76 2.76 -1.79
N PHE A 54 11.40 2.02 -2.83
CA PHE A 54 11.43 0.57 -2.85
C PHE A 54 12.66 0.11 -3.61
N ARG A 55 13.60 -0.51 -2.88
CA ARG A 55 14.95 -0.84 -3.41
C ARG A 55 14.90 -1.66 -4.69
N LEU A 56 13.98 -2.61 -4.81
CA LEU A 56 13.87 -3.48 -5.99
C LEU A 56 13.11 -2.82 -7.15
N LEU A 57 12.29 -1.79 -6.88
CA LEU A 57 11.55 -1.06 -7.93
C LEU A 57 12.36 0.11 -8.51
N LYS A 58 13.30 0.69 -7.75
CA LYS A 58 14.08 1.88 -8.13
C LYS A 58 14.78 1.78 -9.51
N GLY A 59 15.17 0.59 -9.94
CA GLY A 59 15.85 0.36 -11.21
C GLY A 59 15.03 -0.43 -12.24
N ALA A 60 13.75 -0.67 -11.97
CA ALA A 60 12.89 -1.44 -12.85
C ALA A 60 12.44 -0.61 -14.06
N THR A 61 12.30 -1.26 -15.22
CA THR A 61 11.72 -0.61 -16.40
C THR A 61 10.21 -0.45 -16.23
N LEU A 62 9.60 0.41 -17.04
CA LEU A 62 8.14 0.60 -16.99
C LEU A 62 7.41 -0.71 -17.29
N GLU A 63 7.90 -1.49 -18.27
CA GLU A 63 7.33 -2.79 -18.61
C GLU A 63 7.38 -3.75 -17.41
N GLN A 64 8.49 -3.78 -16.67
CA GLN A 64 8.60 -4.60 -15.46
C GLN A 64 7.63 -4.13 -14.37
N LEU A 65 7.52 -2.81 -14.19
CA LEU A 65 6.60 -2.23 -13.22
C LEU A 65 5.13 -2.48 -13.57
N GLU A 66 4.76 -2.53 -14.85
CA GLU A 66 3.39 -2.78 -15.30
C GLU A 66 2.96 -4.26 -15.20
N GLN A 67 3.90 -5.21 -15.08
CA GLN A 67 3.63 -6.64 -14.91
C GLN A 67 3.32 -7.05 -13.45
N TYR A 68 2.79 -6.12 -12.65
CA TYR A 68 2.37 -6.39 -11.29
C TYR A 68 1.12 -7.26 -11.21
N LYS A 69 0.92 -7.89 -10.06
CA LYS A 69 -0.29 -8.65 -9.72
C LYS A 69 -0.85 -8.18 -8.39
N ILE A 70 -2.10 -7.74 -8.41
CA ILE A 70 -2.82 -7.32 -7.19
C ILE A 70 -3.28 -8.56 -6.43
N SER A 71 -3.08 -8.55 -5.11
CA SER A 71 -3.64 -9.52 -4.18
C SER A 71 -4.67 -8.83 -3.27
N ARG A 72 -5.33 -9.59 -2.39
CA ARG A 72 -6.30 -9.03 -1.44
C ARG A 72 -5.68 -7.97 -0.52
N THR A 73 -4.40 -8.11 -0.18
CA THR A 73 -3.74 -7.30 0.86
C THR A 73 -2.56 -6.49 0.34
N GLY A 74 -2.34 -6.45 -0.97
CA GLY A 74 -1.17 -5.79 -1.55
C GLY A 74 -1.01 -6.00 -3.04
N VAL A 75 0.22 -5.87 -3.50
CA VAL A 75 0.65 -6.00 -4.89
C VAL A 75 2.02 -6.66 -4.90
N HIS A 76 2.26 -7.51 -5.88
CA HIS A 76 3.53 -8.20 -6.05
C HIS A 76 4.02 -8.12 -7.49
N TRP A 77 5.33 -8.09 -7.68
CA TRP A 77 6.00 -8.10 -8.97
C TRP A 77 6.80 -9.39 -9.11
N PRO A 78 6.25 -10.43 -9.78
CA PRO A 78 6.91 -11.73 -9.88
C PRO A 78 8.32 -11.67 -10.48
N ALA A 79 8.54 -10.79 -11.46
CA ALA A 79 9.83 -10.66 -12.12
C ALA A 79 10.90 -9.94 -11.28
N LEU A 80 10.47 -9.18 -10.27
CA LEU A 80 11.35 -8.40 -9.40
C LEU A 80 11.49 -9.02 -8.00
N ASP A 81 10.71 -10.06 -7.70
CA ASP A 81 10.61 -10.70 -6.37
C ASP A 81 10.32 -9.67 -5.26
N GLU A 82 9.40 -8.74 -5.55
CA GLU A 82 9.01 -7.66 -4.64
C GLU A 82 7.52 -7.74 -4.30
N ASP A 83 7.21 -7.55 -3.01
CA ASP A 83 5.87 -7.63 -2.43
C ASP A 83 5.61 -6.39 -1.58
N LEU A 84 4.64 -5.56 -1.98
CA LEU A 84 4.24 -4.37 -1.23
C LEU A 84 2.82 -4.53 -0.68
N SER A 85 2.68 -4.30 0.63
CA SER A 85 1.39 -4.44 1.33
C SER A 85 0.57 -3.14 1.30
N LEU A 86 -0.76 -3.29 1.17
CA LEU A 86 -1.70 -2.18 1.33
C LEU A 86 -1.58 -1.53 2.72
N ARG A 87 -1.34 -2.33 3.75
CA ARG A 87 -1.06 -1.82 5.10
C ARG A 87 0.12 -0.85 5.11
N GLY A 88 1.22 -1.19 4.42
CA GLY A 88 2.41 -0.35 4.32
C GLY A 88 2.12 0.99 3.65
N PHE A 89 1.34 0.99 2.57
CA PHE A 89 0.90 2.22 1.91
C PHE A 89 0.03 3.09 2.83
N LEU A 90 -0.95 2.49 3.51
CA LEU A 90 -1.84 3.24 4.43
C LEU A 90 -1.06 3.86 5.60
N LYS A 91 -0.11 3.14 6.18
CA LYS A 91 0.76 3.69 7.24
C LYS A 91 1.57 4.87 6.76
N THR A 92 2.19 4.78 5.57
CA THR A 92 2.95 5.91 5.01
C THR A 92 2.03 7.11 4.79
N ALA A 93 0.86 6.91 4.16
CA ALA A 93 -0.07 7.99 3.88
C ALA A 93 -0.52 8.71 5.16
N MET A 94 -0.81 7.97 6.23
CA MET A 94 -1.15 8.54 7.54
C MET A 94 0.01 9.36 8.14
N LEU A 95 1.25 8.85 8.08
CA LEU A 95 2.43 9.56 8.55
C LEU A 95 2.69 10.86 7.76
N SER A 96 2.46 10.82 6.44
CA SER A 96 2.58 11.98 5.56
C SER A 96 1.52 13.05 5.86
N SER A 97 0.28 12.67 6.17
CA SER A 97 -0.75 13.64 6.57
C SER A 97 -0.42 14.35 7.88
N VAL A 98 0.23 13.67 8.83
CA VAL A 98 0.67 14.29 10.10
C VAL A 98 1.80 15.30 9.88
N HIS A 99 2.70 15.06 8.93
CA HIS A 99 3.77 16.01 8.61
C HIS A 99 3.29 17.24 7.83
N GLN A 100 2.22 17.11 7.05
CA GLN A 100 1.64 18.22 6.29
C GLN A 100 0.93 19.26 7.18
N GLU A 101 0.45 18.86 8.37
CA GLU A 101 -0.19 19.78 9.33
C GLU A 101 0.79 20.72 10.04
N ASN A 102 2.11 20.43 10.02
CA ASN A 102 3.12 21.22 10.74
C ASN A 102 3.84 22.29 9.89
N VAL A 103 3.40 22.56 8.66
CA VAL A 103 4.06 23.52 7.73
C VAL A 103 3.27 24.83 7.58
N VAL A 104 2.25 25.05 8.41
CA VAL A 104 1.56 26.34 8.52
C VAL A 104 1.66 26.85 9.95
N ALA A 105 2.75 27.57 10.21
CA ALA A 105 2.90 28.49 11.34
C ALA A 105 3.79 29.67 10.90
#